data_AF-A0A9E0N7M9-F1
#
_entry.id   AF-A0A9E0N7M9-F1
#
_cell.length_a   1.000
_cell.length_b   1.000
_cell.length_c   1.000
_cell.angle_alpha   90.00
_cell.angle_beta   90.00
_cell.angle_gamma   90.00
#
_symmetry.space_group_name_H-M   'P 1'
#
loop_
_entity.id
_entity.type
_entity.pdbx_description
1 polymer ?
#
loop_
_entity_poly.entity_id
_entity_poly.type
_entity_poly.pdbx_seq_one_letter_code
_entity_poly.pdbx_strand_id
1 'polypeptide(L)' 'MPWSTTSSIARGEAMECAASLDVMKLRKLTTEERDERGAKLLEGVVVVLTKMS' A
#
# COMPACT_ATOMS: atom_id res chain seq x y z
N MET A 1 17.05 -17.35 8.76
CA MET A 1 17.01 -16.08 8.00
C MET A 1 15.74 -15.34 8.38
N PRO A 2 15.78 -14.11 8.91
CA PRO A 2 14.61 -13.40 9.44
C PRO A 2 13.82 -12.58 8.39
N TRP A 3 14.26 -12.59 7.12
CA TRP A 3 13.71 -11.75 6.04
C TRP A 3 12.22 -12.03 5.73
N SER A 4 11.74 -13.26 5.94
CA SER A 4 10.33 -13.62 5.69
C SER A 4 9.36 -12.89 6.63
N THR A 5 9.75 -12.69 7.88
CA THR A 5 8.95 -11.95 8.87
C THR A 5 8.90 -10.46 8.52
N THR A 6 10.02 -9.88 8.12
CA THR A 6 10.09 -8.47 7.71
C THR A 6 9.27 -8.18 6.45
N SER A 7 9.30 -9.08 5.45
CA SER A 7 8.48 -8.94 4.24
C SER A 7 6.98 -9.02 4.55
N SER A 8 6.58 -9.90 5.47
CA SER A 8 5.18 -10.04 5.90
C SER A 8 4.67 -8.79 6.63
N ILE A 9 5.49 -8.21 7.53
CA ILE A 9 5.15 -6.97 8.23
C ILE A 9 5.04 -5.81 7.24
N ALA A 10 6.02 -5.63 6.35
CA ALA A 10 5.99 -4.56 5.37
C ALA A 10 4.77 -4.64 4.43
N ARG A 11 4.30 -5.86 4.11
CA ARG A 11 3.08 -6.06 3.34
C ARG A 11 1.85 -5.63 4.14
N GLY A 12 1.79 -5.94 5.43
CA GLY A 12 0.74 -5.48 6.33
C GLY A 12 0.64 -3.94 6.36
N GLU A 13 1.76 -3.27 6.58
CA GLU A 13 1.84 -1.80 6.61
C GLU A 13 1.38 -1.17 5.27
N ALA A 14 1.74 -1.77 4.13
CA ALA A 14 1.29 -1.30 2.82
C ALA A 14 -0.24 -1.42 2.66
N MET A 15 -0.85 -2.49 3.19
CA MET A 15 -2.30 -2.68 3.17
C MET A 15 -3.03 -1.68 4.09
N GLU A 16 -2.48 -1.38 5.26
CA GLU A 16 -3.02 -0.34 6.17
C GLU A 16 -2.96 1.06 5.54
N CYS A 17 -1.88 1.34 4.80
CA CYS A 17 -1.75 2.57 4.04
C CYS A 17 -2.80 2.65 2.91
N ALA A 18 -3.06 1.55 2.20
CA ALA A 18 -4.13 1.49 1.19
C ALA A 18 -5.52 1.73 1.80
N ALA A 19 -5.81 1.12 2.96
CA ALA A 19 -7.07 1.36 3.67
C ALA A 19 -7.22 2.84 4.08
N SER A 20 -6.14 3.49 4.52
CA SER A 20 -6.15 4.92 4.83
C SER A 20 -6.44 5.78 3.59
N LEU A 21 -5.87 5.43 2.44
CA LEU A 21 -6.14 6.13 1.17
C LEU A 21 -7.61 5.98 0.75
N ASP A 22 -8.20 4.78 0.90
CA ASP A 22 -9.62 4.55 0.63
C ASP A 22 -10.52 5.40 1.53
N VAL A 23 -10.18 5.53 2.81
CA VAL A 23 -10.91 6.43 3.72
C VAL A 23 -10.79 7.88 3.26
N MET A 24 -9.60 8.33 2.84
CA MET A 24 -9.41 9.70 2.33
C MET A 24 -10.28 9.97 1.10
N LYS A 25 -10.34 9.01 0.16
CA LYS A 25 -11.23 9.05 -1.01
C LYS A 25 -12.70 9.14 -0.62
N LEU A 26 -13.18 8.26 0.26
CA LEU A 26 -14.57 8.23 0.73
C LEU A 26 -14.96 9.53 1.45
N ARG A 27 -14.02 10.13 2.17
CA ARG A 27 -14.17 11.42 2.85
C ARG A 27 -13.99 12.63 1.93
N LYS A 28 -13.67 12.42 0.64
CA LYS A 28 -13.39 13.48 -0.35
C LYS A 28 -12.26 14.41 0.08
N LEU A 29 -11.24 13.86 0.73
CA LEU A 29 -10.04 14.58 1.20
C LEU A 29 -8.93 14.62 0.14
N THR A 30 -9.12 13.93 -0.97
CA THR A 30 -8.20 13.76 -2.09
C THR A 30 -8.91 13.99 -3.41
N THR A 31 -8.14 14.30 -4.45
CA THR A 31 -8.64 14.32 -5.82
C THR A 31 -8.50 12.93 -6.44
N GLU A 32 -9.32 12.63 -7.44
CA GLU A 32 -9.27 11.34 -8.17
C GLU A 32 -7.86 11.05 -8.72
N GLU A 33 -7.19 12.05 -9.29
CA GLU A 33 -5.79 11.93 -9.76
C GLU A 33 -4.83 11.51 -8.63
N ARG A 34 -4.99 12.06 -7.43
CA ARG A 34 -4.14 11.74 -6.28
C ARG A 34 -4.42 10.34 -5.74
N ASP A 35 -5.68 9.92 -5.74
CA ASP A 35 -6.07 8.57 -5.35
C ASP A 35 -5.51 7.53 -6.31
N GLU A 36 -5.67 7.72 -7.61
CA GLU A 36 -5.14 6.82 -8.62
C GLU A 36 -3.61 6.70 -8.55
N ARG A 37 -2.93 7.84 -8.36
CA ARG A 37 -1.48 7.84 -8.19
C ARG A 37 -1.07 7.14 -6.91
N GLY A 38 -1.76 7.36 -5.80
CA GLY A 38 -1.50 6.69 -4.53
C GLY A 38 -1.69 5.18 -4.62
N ALA A 39 -2.78 4.73 -5.24
CA ALA A 39 -3.08 3.33 -5.45
C ALA A 39 -1.99 2.63 -6.31
N LYS A 40 -1.57 3.26 -7.42
CA LYS A 40 -0.48 2.73 -8.26
C LYS A 40 0.85 2.60 -7.53
N LEU A 41 1.18 3.55 -6.64
CA LEU A 41 2.39 3.48 -5.83
C LEU A 41 2.34 2.33 -4.84
N LEU A 42 1.21 2.16 -4.14
CA LEU A 42 1.02 1.08 -3.17
C LEU A 42 1.03 -0.30 -3.85
N GLU A 43 0.42 -0.42 -5.03
CA GLU A 43 0.51 -1.63 -5.86
C GLU A 43 1.97 -1.98 -6.18
N GLY A 44 2.77 -1.00 -6.61
CA GLY A 44 4.20 -1.19 -6.87
C GLY A 44 4.98 -1.70 -5.64
N VAL A 45 4.70 -1.15 -4.46
CA VAL A 45 5.30 -1.59 -3.19
C VAL A 45 4.92 -3.04 -2.89
N VAL A 46 3.63 -3.39 -2.95
CA VAL A 46 3.16 -4.75 -2.68
C VAL A 46 3.74 -5.76 -3.67
N VAL A 47 3.87 -5.39 -4.95
CA VAL A 47 4.50 -6.24 -5.98
C VAL A 47 5.96 -6.53 -5.65
N VAL A 48 6.74 -5.53 -5.21
CA VAL A 48 8.13 -5.72 -4.79
C VAL A 48 8.19 -6.65 -3.58
N LEU A 49 7.37 -6.40 -2.56
CA LEU A 49 7.34 -7.21 -1.33
C LEU A 49 6.91 -8.67 -1.59
N THR A 50 6.09 -8.90 -2.60
CA THR A 50 5.66 -10.25 -3.00
C THR A 50 6.73 -11.00 -3.80
N LYS A 51 7.62 -10.30 -4.50
CA LYS A 51 8.76 -10.90 -5.21
C LYS A 51 9.95 -11.20 -4.30
N MET A 52 9.97 -10.63 -3.09
CA MET A 52 11.04 -10.80 -2.10
C MET A 52 10.78 -11.95 -1.12
N SER A 53 9.63 -12.63 -1.21
CA SER A 53 9.26 -13.78 -0.37
C SER A 53 9.69 -15.11 -0.97
#